data_AF-A0A8H5KVZ7-F1
#
_entry.id   AF-A0A8H5KVZ7-F1
#
_cell.length_a   1.000
_cell.length_b   1.000
_cell.length_c   1.000
_cell.angle_alpha   90.00
_cell.angle_beta   90.00
_cell.angle_gamma   90.00
#
_symmetry.space_group_name_H-M   'P 1'
#
loop_
_entity.id
_entity.type
_entity.pdbx_description
1 polymer ?
#
loop_
_entity_poly.entity_id
_entity_poly.type
_entity_poly.pdbx_seq_one_letter_code
_entity_poly.pdbx_strand_id
1 'polypeptide(L)'
;MNNSIEAAVRRVTIEATPWSHFDGYGGNSLAVLTVLDFWGSPAYSTAFTVAVRRICYMPNLKSLTYEPPATRERALEIISQTLEVRRLHPNTSIIRELVLYGLEDTPLSTHVTDNLFRNIERLHIKVAYSDEQRERPQFARYLSGTLLPLVSDRLVELTLAGHLWGAIPVEFNGKSLSFPLLKSLTLDDYVVLRQDQFDWVLGQRSLSSLRLYNCRIATHCLVDESDFEDWSVNLNGWKKTFDTPIDMDQSNHGFMSTPYLESLQPGWYTNDLRWSNLFDRVRENLPELHNFTFERVGWASYFEGSPDVIGLDELFERYLTFYDGYWDTAWYKPVTENGVWTEIGWVKDDSVPGCAAGLDTRTEPADRQALEKLMEVTRKRREGK
;
A
#
# COMPACT_ATOMS: atom_id res chain seq x y z
N MET A 1 -32.58 -19.66 -16.30
CA MET A 1 -31.97 -18.33 -16.09
C MET A 1 -30.79 -18.37 -15.12
N ASN A 2 -30.81 -19.11 -14.00
CA ASN A 2 -29.64 -19.19 -13.09
C ASN A 2 -28.32 -19.63 -13.76
N ASN A 3 -28.33 -20.62 -14.66
CA ASN A 3 -27.09 -21.14 -15.26
C ASN A 3 -26.30 -20.13 -16.13
N SER A 4 -26.92 -19.06 -16.66
CA SER A 4 -26.18 -18.11 -17.52
C SER A 4 -25.38 -17.09 -16.73
N ILE A 5 -25.82 -16.75 -15.51
CA ILE A 5 -25.10 -15.83 -14.61
C ILE A 5 -23.91 -16.56 -14.01
N GLU A 6 -24.09 -17.81 -13.59
CA GLU A 6 -23.03 -18.67 -13.04
C GLU A 6 -21.88 -18.88 -14.03
N ALA A 7 -22.20 -18.99 -15.33
CA ALA A 7 -21.23 -19.11 -16.42
C ALA A 7 -20.46 -17.81 -16.71
N ALA A 8 -20.91 -16.65 -16.24
CA ALA A 8 -20.39 -15.33 -16.65
C ALA A 8 -19.46 -14.65 -15.62
N VAL A 9 -19.32 -15.18 -14.40
CA VAL A 9 -18.50 -14.57 -13.34
C VAL A 9 -17.01 -14.58 -13.68
N ARG A 10 -16.41 -13.38 -13.86
CA ARG A 10 -14.98 -13.19 -14.18
C ARG A 10 -14.16 -12.50 -13.08
N ARG A 11 -14.84 -12.01 -12.05
CA ARG A 11 -14.29 -11.24 -10.93
C ARG A 11 -14.65 -11.90 -9.61
N VAL A 12 -13.72 -11.88 -8.66
CA VAL A 12 -13.95 -12.23 -7.25
C VAL A 12 -13.46 -11.08 -6.38
N THR A 13 -14.33 -10.63 -5.47
CA THR A 13 -14.01 -9.63 -4.45
C THR A 13 -14.07 -10.28 -3.08
N ILE A 14 -13.04 -10.10 -2.28
CA ILE A 14 -12.93 -10.58 -0.90
C ILE A 14 -12.69 -9.34 -0.04
N GLU A 15 -13.64 -9.04 0.82
CA GLU A 15 -13.59 -7.88 1.73
C GLU A 15 -13.52 -8.39 3.16
N ALA A 16 -12.48 -7.97 3.88
CA ALA A 16 -12.34 -8.15 5.32
C ALA A 16 -12.22 -6.77 5.99
N THR A 17 -13.02 -6.53 7.03
CA THR A 17 -12.90 -5.30 7.81
C THR A 17 -11.72 -5.39 8.80
N PRO A 18 -10.90 -4.32 8.95
CA PRO A 18 -9.95 -4.19 10.05
C PRO A 18 -10.66 -4.12 11.41
N TRP A 19 -9.90 -4.35 12.49
CA TRP A 19 -10.41 -4.41 13.87
C TRP A 19 -10.88 -3.03 14.41
N SER A 20 -10.38 -1.90 13.88
CA SER A 20 -10.50 -0.57 14.51
C SER A 20 -11.62 0.37 14.05
N HIS A 21 -12.57 -0.05 13.22
CA HIS A 21 -13.59 0.87 12.66
C HIS A 21 -14.98 0.83 13.32
N PHE A 22 -15.06 0.56 14.62
CA PHE A 22 -16.33 0.63 15.34
C PHE A 22 -16.33 1.58 16.56
N ASP A 23 -16.02 2.85 16.31
CA ASP A 23 -16.48 3.92 17.20
C ASP A 23 -17.91 4.34 16.84
N GLY A 24 -18.87 3.59 17.39
CA GLY A 24 -20.06 4.17 18.02
C GLY A 24 -21.09 4.99 17.23
N TYR A 25 -21.05 5.11 15.90
CA TYR A 25 -22.10 5.85 15.17
C TYR A 25 -22.90 4.98 14.21
N GLY A 26 -24.09 4.59 14.68
CA GLY A 26 -25.11 3.91 13.90
C GLY A 26 -25.61 4.76 12.74
N GLY A 27 -25.38 4.26 11.52
CA GLY A 27 -25.94 4.79 10.28
C GLY A 27 -26.28 3.64 9.34
N ASN A 28 -27.56 3.55 8.97
CA ASN A 28 -28.14 2.51 8.12
C ASN A 28 -27.36 2.32 6.80
N SER A 29 -26.99 1.07 6.47
CA SER A 29 -26.71 0.67 5.08
C SER A 29 -26.98 -0.81 4.80
N LEU A 30 -27.80 -0.99 3.76
CA LEU A 30 -28.05 -2.14 2.88
C LEU A 30 -27.45 -3.51 3.25
N ALA A 31 -28.35 -4.48 3.51
CA ALA A 31 -28.22 -5.93 3.35
C ALA A 31 -26.78 -6.49 3.34
N VAL A 32 -26.06 -6.24 4.42
CA VAL A 32 -24.86 -6.97 4.81
C VAL A 32 -25.32 -8.31 5.38
N LEU A 33 -24.70 -9.42 4.99
CA LEU A 33 -24.86 -10.70 5.66
C LEU A 33 -24.19 -10.60 7.04
N THR A 34 -24.84 -9.95 7.98
CA THR A 34 -24.45 -9.95 9.39
C THR A 34 -24.74 -11.34 9.95
N VAL A 35 -23.73 -12.20 9.92
CA VAL A 35 -23.68 -13.44 10.70
C VAL A 35 -22.68 -13.23 11.84
N LEU A 36 -23.00 -12.28 12.71
CA LEU A 36 -22.43 -12.09 14.05
C LEU A 36 -23.48 -12.72 14.97
N ASP A 37 -23.28 -13.75 15.78
CA ASP A 37 -22.14 -14.29 16.52
C ASP A 37 -22.24 -15.83 16.49
N PHE A 38 -21.24 -16.56 17.02
CA PHE A 38 -21.14 -18.05 17.13
C PHE A 38 -20.35 -18.78 16.04
N TRP A 39 -19.05 -18.51 15.94
CA TRP A 39 -18.14 -19.14 14.97
C TRP A 39 -17.28 -20.30 15.55
N GLY A 40 -17.64 -20.83 16.72
CA GLY A 40 -16.90 -21.90 17.41
C GLY A 40 -17.44 -23.33 17.21
N SER A 41 -18.53 -23.55 16.48
CA SER A 41 -19.15 -24.89 16.34
C SER A 41 -19.03 -25.49 14.93
N PRO A 42 -18.71 -26.79 14.79
CA PRO A 42 -18.63 -27.51 13.51
C PRO A 42 -19.89 -27.42 12.63
N ALA A 43 -21.06 -27.19 13.23
CA ALA A 43 -22.32 -27.05 12.51
C ALA A 43 -22.35 -25.79 11.60
N TYR A 44 -21.68 -24.70 12.00
CA TYR A 44 -21.66 -23.44 11.25
C TYR A 44 -20.65 -23.46 10.10
N SER A 45 -19.59 -24.29 10.18
CA SER A 45 -18.67 -24.54 9.06
C SER A 45 -19.40 -25.09 7.82
N THR A 46 -20.44 -25.91 8.00
CA THR A 46 -21.23 -26.45 6.89
C THR A 46 -22.11 -25.38 6.25
N ALA A 47 -22.81 -24.57 7.06
CA ALA A 47 -23.63 -23.46 6.56
C ALA A 47 -22.78 -22.39 5.85
N PHE A 48 -21.61 -22.06 6.39
CA PHE A 48 -20.62 -21.18 5.77
C PHE A 48 -20.08 -21.77 4.47
N THR A 49 -19.68 -23.04 4.45
CA THR A 49 -19.24 -23.73 3.23
C THR A 49 -20.33 -23.74 2.16
N VAL A 50 -21.60 -23.92 2.55
CA VAL A 50 -22.74 -23.85 1.63
C VAL A 50 -22.98 -22.42 1.13
N ALA A 51 -22.85 -21.41 1.99
CA ALA A 51 -22.97 -20.00 1.63
C ALA A 51 -21.84 -19.58 0.68
N VAL A 52 -20.57 -19.89 1.00
CA VAL A 52 -19.41 -19.63 0.14
C VAL A 52 -19.52 -20.38 -1.19
N ARG A 53 -19.96 -21.64 -1.17
CA ARG A 53 -20.26 -22.39 -2.40
C ARG A 53 -21.30 -21.67 -3.24
N ARG A 54 -22.39 -21.16 -2.66
CA ARG A 54 -23.40 -20.36 -3.35
C ARG A 54 -22.87 -19.00 -3.84
N ILE A 55 -21.94 -18.41 -3.10
CA ILE A 55 -21.28 -17.13 -3.40
C ILE A 55 -20.35 -17.26 -4.62
N CYS A 56 -19.64 -18.39 -4.80
CA CYS A 56 -18.82 -18.63 -6.01
C CYS A 56 -19.66 -18.82 -7.30
N TYR A 57 -20.99 -18.81 -7.17
CA TYR A 57 -21.96 -18.77 -8.25
C TYR A 57 -22.59 -17.37 -8.44
N MET A 58 -22.20 -16.38 -7.62
CA MET A 58 -22.68 -15.00 -7.70
C MET A 58 -21.56 -14.04 -8.17
N PRO A 59 -21.88 -13.03 -9.00
CA PRO A 59 -20.87 -12.18 -9.63
C PRO A 59 -20.20 -11.14 -8.70
N ASN A 60 -20.75 -10.89 -7.51
CA ASN A 60 -20.25 -9.87 -6.60
C ASN A 60 -20.32 -10.40 -5.15
N LEU A 61 -19.21 -10.92 -4.64
CA LEU A 61 -19.06 -11.16 -3.21
C LEU A 61 -18.72 -9.81 -2.55
N LYS A 62 -19.58 -9.37 -1.63
CA LYS A 62 -19.31 -8.19 -0.81
C LYS A 62 -19.36 -8.58 0.67
N SER A 63 -18.31 -8.21 1.37
CA SER A 63 -18.12 -8.14 2.83
C SER A 63 -18.27 -9.42 3.66
N LEU A 64 -17.16 -9.81 4.32
CA LEU A 64 -17.16 -10.50 5.61
C LEU A 64 -16.74 -9.46 6.67
N THR A 65 -17.71 -8.97 7.46
CA THR A 65 -17.44 -8.01 8.54
C THR A 65 -17.08 -8.74 9.83
N TYR A 66 -15.98 -8.31 10.46
CA TYR A 66 -15.42 -8.71 11.75
C TYR A 66 -15.02 -10.19 11.86
N GLU A 67 -13.76 -10.48 11.48
CA GLU A 67 -13.20 -11.82 11.54
C GLU A 67 -11.85 -11.83 12.29
N PRO A 68 -11.68 -12.69 13.31
CA PRO A 68 -10.35 -13.02 13.83
C PRO A 68 -9.43 -13.52 12.70
N PRO A 69 -8.09 -13.33 12.80
CA PRO A 69 -7.15 -13.77 11.76
C PRO A 69 -7.33 -15.22 11.31
N ALA A 70 -7.58 -16.13 12.25
CA ALA A 70 -7.83 -17.55 11.97
C ALA A 70 -9.10 -17.80 11.14
N THR A 71 -10.13 -16.97 11.30
CA THR A 71 -11.37 -17.03 10.51
C THR A 71 -11.11 -16.55 9.08
N ARG A 72 -10.31 -15.49 8.91
CA ARG A 72 -9.95 -14.98 7.58
C ARG A 72 -9.11 -15.98 6.78
N GLU A 73 -8.09 -16.57 7.40
CA GLU A 73 -7.31 -17.64 6.77
C GLU A 73 -8.21 -18.79 6.33
N ARG A 74 -9.13 -19.20 7.21
CA ARG A 74 -10.10 -20.24 6.91
C ARG A 74 -11.06 -19.85 5.77
N ALA A 75 -11.49 -18.60 5.71
CA ALA A 75 -12.33 -18.08 4.63
C ALA A 75 -11.57 -18.15 3.29
N LEU A 76 -10.32 -17.70 3.25
CA LEU A 76 -9.47 -17.78 2.07
C LEU A 76 -9.21 -19.24 1.63
N GLU A 77 -9.03 -20.17 2.56
CA GLU A 77 -8.95 -21.61 2.26
C GLU A 77 -10.21 -22.13 1.60
N ILE A 78 -11.39 -21.80 2.14
CA ILE A 78 -12.67 -22.26 1.61
C ILE A 78 -12.94 -21.64 0.23
N ILE A 79 -12.63 -20.36 0.04
CA ILE A 79 -12.72 -19.69 -1.27
C ILE A 79 -11.78 -20.39 -2.26
N SER A 80 -10.51 -20.59 -1.88
CA SER A 80 -9.51 -21.32 -2.68
C SER A 80 -10.00 -22.70 -3.12
N GLN A 81 -10.54 -23.50 -2.19
CA GLN A 81 -11.11 -24.82 -2.51
C GLN A 81 -12.32 -24.71 -3.46
N THR A 82 -13.15 -23.68 -3.28
CA THR A 82 -14.35 -23.50 -4.10
C THR A 82 -13.99 -23.06 -5.52
N LEU A 83 -12.96 -22.23 -5.68
CA LEU A 83 -12.40 -21.87 -7.00
C LEU A 83 -11.86 -23.09 -7.73
N GLU A 84 -11.19 -23.99 -7.01
CA GLU A 84 -10.67 -25.22 -7.58
C GLU A 84 -11.80 -26.17 -8.02
N VAL A 85 -12.86 -26.32 -7.22
CA VAL A 85 -14.05 -27.09 -7.61
C VAL A 85 -14.73 -26.46 -8.83
N ARG A 86 -14.91 -25.14 -8.85
CA ARG A 86 -15.51 -24.42 -9.99
C ARG A 86 -14.74 -24.72 -11.27
N ARG A 87 -13.42 -24.70 -11.23
CA ARG A 87 -12.54 -24.95 -12.39
C ARG A 87 -12.74 -26.33 -13.03
N LEU A 88 -13.12 -27.34 -12.25
CA LEU A 88 -13.41 -28.68 -12.76
C LEU A 88 -14.71 -28.74 -13.57
N HIS A 89 -15.53 -27.68 -13.57
CA HIS A 89 -16.79 -27.63 -14.30
C HIS A 89 -16.59 -27.02 -15.70
N PRO A 90 -16.84 -27.78 -16.79
CA PRO A 90 -16.52 -27.39 -18.16
C PRO A 90 -17.31 -26.17 -18.70
N ASN A 91 -18.37 -25.75 -18.01
CA ASN A 91 -19.23 -24.63 -18.42
C ASN A 91 -19.01 -23.35 -17.60
N THR A 92 -17.92 -23.27 -16.83
CA THR A 92 -17.63 -22.09 -15.99
C THR A 92 -16.56 -21.22 -16.63
N SER A 93 -16.73 -19.90 -16.56
CA SER A 93 -15.71 -18.95 -16.99
C SER A 93 -14.53 -18.93 -16.02
N ILE A 94 -13.35 -18.70 -16.60
CA ILE A 94 -12.10 -18.47 -15.86
C ILE A 94 -12.18 -17.10 -15.18
N ILE A 95 -11.89 -17.08 -13.88
CA ILE A 95 -11.75 -15.84 -13.12
C ILE A 95 -10.40 -15.21 -13.47
N ARG A 96 -10.43 -13.93 -13.82
CA ARG A 96 -9.25 -13.15 -14.26
C ARG A 96 -9.05 -11.89 -13.43
N GLU A 97 -9.99 -11.52 -12.57
CA GLU A 97 -9.90 -10.38 -11.69
C GLU A 97 -10.07 -10.83 -10.24
N LEU A 98 -9.09 -10.48 -9.42
CA LEU A 98 -9.09 -10.72 -7.98
C LEU A 98 -8.95 -9.39 -7.25
N VAL A 99 -9.86 -9.18 -6.31
CA VAL A 99 -9.92 -8.01 -5.46
C VAL A 99 -9.84 -8.48 -4.01
N LEU A 100 -8.78 -8.10 -3.30
CA LEU A 100 -8.52 -8.40 -1.89
C LEU A 100 -8.53 -7.09 -1.12
N TYR A 101 -9.55 -6.88 -0.29
CA TYR A 101 -9.71 -5.72 0.56
C TYR A 101 -9.51 -6.12 2.02
N GLY A 102 -8.59 -5.43 2.69
CA GLY A 102 -8.22 -5.76 4.07
C GLY A 102 -7.41 -7.05 4.16
N LEU A 103 -6.51 -7.28 3.20
CA LEU A 103 -5.54 -8.36 3.30
C LEU A 103 -4.58 -8.04 4.44
N GLU A 104 -4.59 -8.84 5.50
CA GLU A 104 -3.64 -8.65 6.59
C GLU A 104 -2.20 -8.83 6.12
N ASP A 105 -1.28 -8.18 6.82
CA ASP A 105 0.16 -8.26 6.61
C ASP A 105 0.76 -9.60 7.09
N THR A 106 0.11 -10.71 6.73
CA THR A 106 0.55 -12.06 7.04
C THR A 106 0.69 -12.90 5.76
N PRO A 107 1.79 -13.68 5.62
CA PRO A 107 1.95 -14.57 4.48
C PRO A 107 0.79 -15.57 4.39
N LEU A 108 0.20 -15.71 3.20
CA LEU A 108 -0.81 -16.73 2.93
C LEU A 108 -0.13 -18.08 2.70
N SER A 109 -0.79 -19.16 3.11
CA SER A 109 -0.33 -20.52 2.83
C SER A 109 -0.26 -20.80 1.32
N THR A 110 0.68 -21.66 0.91
CA THR A 110 0.92 -21.99 -0.51
C THR A 110 -0.32 -22.57 -1.18
N HIS A 111 -1.09 -23.38 -0.46
CA HIS A 111 -2.34 -23.95 -0.94
C HIS A 111 -3.38 -22.86 -1.28
N VAL A 112 -3.45 -21.78 -0.50
CA VAL A 112 -4.34 -20.64 -0.79
C VAL A 112 -3.82 -19.89 -2.01
N THR A 113 -2.52 -19.56 -2.05
CA THR A 113 -1.96 -18.74 -3.13
C THR A 113 -2.05 -19.41 -4.50
N ASP A 114 -1.74 -20.70 -4.60
CA ASP A 114 -1.65 -21.44 -5.86
C ASP A 114 -2.99 -21.54 -6.61
N ASN A 115 -4.08 -21.46 -5.87
CA ASN A 115 -5.43 -21.54 -6.40
C ASN A 115 -6.04 -20.13 -6.58
N LEU A 116 -5.89 -19.26 -5.59
CA LEU A 116 -6.51 -17.94 -5.58
C LEU A 116 -5.94 -17.01 -6.66
N PHE A 117 -4.63 -17.09 -6.91
CA PHE A 117 -3.93 -16.22 -7.88
C PHE A 117 -3.80 -16.84 -9.27
N ARG A 118 -4.32 -18.06 -9.46
CA ARG A 118 -4.24 -18.77 -10.74
C ARG A 118 -5.07 -18.05 -11.80
N ASN A 119 -4.44 -17.75 -12.94
CA ASN A 119 -5.08 -17.08 -14.10
C ASN A 119 -5.55 -15.64 -13.87
N ILE A 120 -5.14 -15.00 -12.77
CA ILE A 120 -5.47 -13.61 -12.49
C ILE A 120 -4.66 -12.67 -13.37
N GLU A 121 -5.34 -11.84 -14.14
CA GLU A 121 -4.78 -10.77 -14.98
C GLU A 121 -4.96 -9.38 -14.37
N ARG A 122 -5.95 -9.21 -13.49
CA ARG A 122 -6.22 -7.95 -12.78
C ARG A 122 -6.21 -8.22 -11.29
N LEU A 123 -5.26 -7.62 -10.58
CA LEU A 123 -5.08 -7.85 -9.16
C LEU A 123 -5.21 -6.54 -8.41
N HIS A 124 -6.08 -6.53 -7.41
CA HIS A 124 -6.29 -5.37 -6.56
C HIS A 124 -6.14 -5.77 -5.10
N ILE A 125 -5.16 -5.19 -4.41
CA ILE A 125 -4.88 -5.49 -3.01
C ILE A 125 -4.92 -4.18 -2.22
N LYS A 126 -5.76 -4.16 -1.17
CA LYS A 126 -5.65 -3.19 -0.07
C LYS A 126 -5.19 -3.93 1.18
N VAL A 127 -3.97 -3.65 1.61
CA VAL A 127 -3.40 -4.21 2.83
C VAL A 127 -4.05 -3.54 4.04
N ALA A 128 -4.40 -4.34 5.04
CA ALA A 128 -4.77 -3.86 6.37
C ALA A 128 -3.69 -4.30 7.35
N TYR A 129 -3.32 -3.42 8.27
CA TYR A 129 -2.44 -3.76 9.36
C TYR A 129 -3.28 -4.22 10.55
N SER A 130 -2.90 -5.31 11.20
CA SER A 130 -3.57 -5.72 12.45
C SER A 130 -3.35 -4.63 13.49
N ASP A 131 -4.42 -4.15 14.12
CA ASP A 131 -4.32 -3.12 15.15
C ASP A 131 -3.35 -3.55 16.26
N GLU A 132 -2.61 -2.56 16.74
CA GLU A 132 -1.70 -2.54 17.89
C GLU A 132 -0.20 -2.83 17.69
N GLN A 133 0.30 -3.54 16.67
CA GLN A 133 1.76 -3.73 16.55
C GLN A 133 2.25 -3.83 15.10
N ARG A 134 2.98 -2.79 14.67
CA ARG A 134 4.02 -2.70 13.61
C ARG A 134 3.76 -3.54 12.33
N GLU A 135 3.82 -2.91 11.14
CA GLU A 135 3.85 -3.65 9.86
C GLU A 135 4.86 -4.80 9.96
N ARG A 136 4.42 -6.03 9.68
CA ARG A 136 5.28 -7.20 9.84
C ARG A 136 6.33 -7.20 8.73
N PRO A 137 7.63 -7.15 9.05
CA PRO A 137 8.70 -7.04 8.03
C PRO A 137 8.68 -8.15 6.99
N GLN A 138 8.21 -9.32 7.38
CA GLN A 138 8.07 -10.49 6.51
C GLN A 138 7.05 -10.30 5.39
N PHE A 139 6.02 -9.46 5.57
CA PHE A 139 4.94 -9.37 4.59
C PHE A 139 5.32 -8.56 3.36
N ALA A 140 6.00 -7.43 3.49
CA ALA A 140 6.47 -6.68 2.31
C ALA A 140 7.43 -7.53 1.45
N ARG A 141 8.31 -8.31 2.10
CA ARG A 141 9.19 -9.29 1.43
C ARG A 141 8.40 -10.42 0.77
N TYR A 142 7.37 -10.93 1.44
CA TYR A 142 6.48 -11.93 0.87
C TYR A 142 5.69 -11.39 -0.34
N LEU A 143 5.14 -10.17 -0.23
CA LEU A 143 4.37 -9.51 -1.28
C LEU A 143 5.22 -9.32 -2.54
N SER A 144 6.42 -8.75 -2.40
CA SER A 144 7.35 -8.48 -3.52
C SER A 144 8.08 -9.73 -4.03
N GLY A 145 8.51 -10.62 -3.14
CA GLY A 145 9.35 -11.78 -3.47
C GLY A 145 8.60 -13.07 -3.78
N THR A 146 7.34 -13.19 -3.34
CA THR A 146 6.55 -14.43 -3.47
C THR A 146 5.21 -14.19 -4.13
N LEU A 147 4.35 -13.33 -3.58
CA LEU A 147 2.95 -13.19 -4.00
C LEU A 147 2.79 -12.58 -5.40
N LEU A 148 3.36 -11.39 -5.63
CA LEU A 148 3.27 -10.70 -6.92
C LEU A 148 3.95 -11.46 -8.07
N PRO A 149 5.10 -12.14 -7.88
CA PRO A 149 5.68 -13.01 -8.88
C PRO A 149 4.72 -14.09 -9.44
N LEU A 150 3.76 -14.59 -8.65
CA LEU A 150 2.80 -15.62 -9.10
C LEU A 150 1.92 -15.18 -10.28
N VAL A 151 1.74 -13.88 -10.46
CA VAL A 151 0.90 -13.30 -11.52
C VAL A 151 1.70 -12.46 -12.52
N SER A 152 3.03 -12.43 -12.39
CA SER A 152 3.91 -11.49 -13.10
C SER A 152 3.78 -11.53 -14.63
N ASP A 153 3.68 -12.73 -15.20
CA ASP A 153 3.67 -13.00 -16.64
C ASP A 153 2.39 -12.57 -17.37
N ARG A 154 1.30 -12.35 -16.64
CA ARG A 154 -0.06 -12.17 -17.18
C ARG A 154 -0.75 -10.91 -16.71
N LEU A 155 -0.20 -10.24 -15.68
CA LEU A 155 -0.86 -9.10 -15.05
C LEU A 155 -0.96 -7.93 -16.04
N VAL A 156 -2.18 -7.49 -16.32
CA VAL A 156 -2.51 -6.32 -17.14
C VAL A 156 -2.91 -5.12 -16.30
N GLU A 157 -3.39 -5.35 -15.07
CA GLU A 157 -3.78 -4.29 -14.15
C GLU A 157 -3.41 -4.65 -12.71
N LEU A 158 -2.80 -3.69 -12.00
CA LEU A 158 -2.39 -3.84 -10.61
C LEU A 158 -2.83 -2.63 -9.79
N THR A 159 -3.42 -2.91 -8.64
CA THR A 159 -3.68 -1.96 -7.56
C THR A 159 -2.99 -2.43 -6.30
N LEU A 160 -2.15 -1.58 -5.72
CA LEU A 160 -1.62 -1.76 -4.37
C LEU A 160 -2.01 -0.55 -3.53
N ALA A 161 -2.74 -0.80 -2.45
CA ALA A 161 -3.20 0.18 -1.50
C ALA A 161 -2.90 -0.31 -0.09
N GLY A 162 -2.76 0.62 0.85
CA GLY A 162 -2.49 0.36 2.26
C GLY A 162 -2.51 1.68 3.01
N HIS A 163 -2.11 1.67 4.28
CA HIS A 163 -1.90 2.90 5.02
C HIS A 163 -0.40 3.21 5.12
N LEU A 164 0.05 4.33 4.53
CA LEU A 164 1.43 4.82 4.60
C LEU A 164 2.50 3.74 4.32
N TRP A 165 2.25 2.91 3.31
CA TRP A 165 3.02 1.68 3.11
C TRP A 165 4.26 1.91 2.25
N GLY A 166 5.19 0.98 2.38
CA GLY A 166 6.36 0.88 1.53
C GLY A 166 7.61 1.57 2.06
N ALA A 167 7.55 2.36 3.14
CA ALA A 167 8.72 3.03 3.71
C ALA A 167 9.05 2.49 5.11
N ILE A 168 9.34 3.33 6.09
CA ILE A 168 9.71 2.90 7.44
C ILE A 168 8.41 2.62 8.22
N PRO A 169 8.29 1.51 8.98
CA PRO A 169 9.35 0.57 9.37
C PRO A 169 9.69 -0.48 8.31
N VAL A 170 8.80 -0.81 7.38
CA VAL A 170 9.02 -1.93 6.46
C VAL A 170 9.05 -1.48 4.99
N GLU A 171 10.26 -1.48 4.43
CA GLU A 171 10.44 -1.09 3.04
C GLU A 171 9.80 -2.12 2.09
N PHE A 172 8.95 -1.62 1.18
CA PHE A 172 8.58 -2.38 -0.01
C PHE A 172 9.64 -2.19 -1.10
N ASN A 173 10.38 -3.26 -1.39
CA ASN A 173 11.41 -3.29 -2.42
C ASN A 173 10.93 -4.08 -3.66
N GLY A 174 10.48 -3.36 -4.68
CA GLY A 174 9.99 -3.95 -5.93
C GLY A 174 11.07 -4.27 -6.98
N LYS A 175 12.37 -4.16 -6.69
CA LYS A 175 13.43 -4.24 -7.73
C LYS A 175 13.42 -5.50 -8.60
N SER A 176 12.95 -6.63 -8.06
CA SER A 176 12.83 -7.90 -8.79
C SER A 176 11.53 -8.05 -9.57
N LEU A 177 10.59 -7.12 -9.44
CA LEU A 177 9.28 -7.19 -10.07
C LEU A 177 9.35 -6.77 -11.53
N SER A 178 8.83 -7.63 -12.41
CA SER A 178 8.71 -7.39 -13.84
C SER A 178 7.34 -7.86 -14.31
N PHE A 179 6.53 -6.94 -14.83
CA PHE A 179 5.18 -7.19 -15.31
C PHE A 179 5.10 -6.83 -16.79
N PRO A 180 5.56 -7.69 -17.72
CA PRO A 180 5.70 -7.35 -19.13
C PRO A 180 4.39 -6.89 -19.80
N LEU A 181 3.25 -7.38 -19.32
CA LEU A 181 1.93 -7.08 -19.88
C LEU A 181 1.18 -5.95 -19.16
N LEU A 182 1.75 -5.35 -18.11
CA LEU A 182 1.06 -4.39 -17.26
C LEU A 182 0.72 -3.12 -18.01
N LYS A 183 -0.58 -2.79 -18.08
CA LYS A 183 -1.10 -1.60 -18.77
C LYS A 183 -1.60 -0.52 -17.81
N SER A 184 -2.05 -0.92 -16.63
CA SER A 184 -2.61 -0.05 -15.60
C SER A 184 -1.93 -0.38 -14.26
N LEU A 185 -1.29 0.62 -13.66
CA LEU A 185 -0.80 0.54 -12.29
C LEU A 185 -1.43 1.65 -11.47
N THR A 186 -1.90 1.29 -10.28
CA THR A 186 -2.36 2.27 -9.31
C THR A 186 -1.77 1.98 -7.95
N LEU A 187 -1.21 3.03 -7.34
CA LEU A 187 -0.67 3.02 -5.99
C LEU A 187 -1.49 4.00 -5.15
N ASP A 188 -1.93 3.57 -3.96
CA ASP A 188 -2.62 4.43 -2.99
C ASP A 188 -1.87 4.45 -1.66
N ASP A 189 -1.66 5.65 -1.12
CA ASP A 189 -0.92 5.93 0.13
C ASP A 189 0.49 5.31 0.20
N TYR A 190 1.15 5.16 -0.97
CA TYR A 190 2.51 4.65 -1.08
C TYR A 190 3.53 5.75 -0.72
N VAL A 191 4.46 5.43 0.17
CA VAL A 191 5.53 6.33 0.61
C VAL A 191 6.84 5.98 -0.06
N VAL A 192 7.43 6.94 -0.76
CA VAL A 192 8.74 6.80 -1.39
C VAL A 192 9.82 7.29 -0.44
N LEU A 193 10.68 6.36 0.01
CA LEU A 193 11.80 6.63 0.90
C LEU A 193 13.09 6.95 0.13
N ARG A 194 13.29 6.31 -1.02
CA ARG A 194 14.50 6.45 -1.85
C ARG A 194 14.17 6.47 -3.32
N GLN A 195 15.07 7.07 -4.11
CA GLN A 195 14.89 7.19 -5.55
C GLN A 195 14.82 5.81 -6.25
N ASP A 196 15.66 4.87 -5.83
CA ASP A 196 15.74 3.51 -6.40
C ASP A 196 14.54 2.63 -6.04
N GLN A 197 13.79 3.02 -5.01
CA GLN A 197 12.60 2.32 -4.57
C GLN A 197 11.46 2.43 -5.58
N PHE A 198 11.39 3.53 -6.33
CA PHE A 198 10.36 3.74 -7.35
C PHE A 198 10.72 3.12 -8.70
N ASP A 199 11.95 2.60 -8.87
CA ASP A 199 12.46 2.14 -10.17
C ASP A 199 11.69 0.94 -10.73
N TRP A 200 11.07 0.12 -9.87
CA TRP A 200 10.24 -0.98 -10.34
C TRP A 200 9.01 -0.49 -11.11
N VAL A 201 8.44 0.68 -10.77
CA VAL A 201 7.36 1.31 -11.53
C VAL A 201 7.88 1.77 -12.89
N LEU A 202 9.03 2.46 -12.89
CA LEU A 202 9.67 2.99 -14.09
C LEU A 202 10.13 1.88 -15.06
N GLY A 203 10.41 0.69 -14.53
CA GLY A 203 10.75 -0.51 -15.31
C GLY A 203 9.59 -1.07 -16.14
N GLN A 204 8.33 -0.71 -15.81
CA GLN A 204 7.14 -1.23 -16.51
C GLN A 204 6.85 -0.42 -17.78
N ARG A 205 7.70 -0.56 -18.80
CA ARG A 205 7.64 0.25 -20.05
C ARG A 205 6.34 0.08 -20.85
N SER A 206 5.57 -0.97 -20.58
CA SER A 206 4.27 -1.24 -21.21
C SER A 206 3.10 -0.47 -20.60
N LEU A 207 3.33 0.25 -19.48
CA LEU A 207 2.32 1.03 -18.78
C LEU A 207 1.73 2.12 -19.66
N SER A 208 0.40 2.10 -19.74
CA SER A 208 -0.41 3.10 -20.43
C SER A 208 -1.22 4.00 -19.50
N SER A 209 -1.42 3.55 -18.26
CA SER A 209 -2.09 4.27 -17.19
C SER A 209 -1.32 4.11 -15.89
N LEU A 210 -0.97 5.23 -15.25
CA LEU A 210 -0.36 5.28 -13.93
C LEU A 210 -1.18 6.23 -13.05
N ARG A 211 -1.62 5.73 -11.91
CA ARG A 211 -2.40 6.51 -10.94
C ARG A 211 -1.72 6.48 -9.59
N LEU A 212 -1.40 7.65 -9.06
CA LEU A 212 -0.74 7.84 -7.78
C LEU A 212 -1.71 8.60 -6.89
N TYR A 213 -2.42 7.87 -6.05
CA TYR A 213 -3.37 8.43 -5.08
C TYR A 213 -2.67 8.55 -3.74
N ASN A 214 -2.77 9.73 -3.12
CA ASN A 214 -2.26 10.01 -1.79
C ASN A 214 -0.77 9.57 -1.57
N CYS A 215 0.01 9.45 -2.64
CA CYS A 215 1.41 9.02 -2.58
C CYS A 215 2.28 10.17 -2.10
N ARG A 216 3.31 9.88 -1.29
CA ARG A 216 4.13 10.90 -0.64
C ARG A 216 5.61 10.54 -0.68
N ILE A 217 6.49 11.51 -0.47
CA ILE A 217 7.94 11.28 -0.35
C ILE A 217 8.36 11.54 1.09
N ALA A 218 9.02 10.57 1.72
CA ALA A 218 9.72 10.80 2.98
C ALA A 218 11.01 11.60 2.71
N THR A 219 11.13 12.75 3.34
CA THR A 219 12.27 13.67 3.14
C THR A 219 13.12 13.87 4.38
N HIS A 220 12.55 13.53 5.53
CA HIS A 220 13.11 13.79 6.85
C HIS A 220 12.88 12.57 7.73
N CYS A 221 13.86 12.23 8.55
CA CYS A 221 13.83 11.03 9.38
C CYS A 221 14.64 11.24 10.66
N LEU A 222 14.01 11.06 11.82
CA LEU A 222 14.73 10.85 13.08
C LEU A 222 15.06 9.37 13.20
N VAL A 223 16.35 9.06 13.27
CA VAL A 223 16.85 7.70 13.47
C VAL A 223 17.08 7.47 14.96
N ASP A 224 16.38 6.47 15.49
CA ASP A 224 16.75 5.75 16.72
C ASP A 224 17.46 4.46 16.30
N GLU A 225 18.71 4.25 16.76
CA GLU A 225 19.54 3.13 16.28
C GLU A 225 18.94 1.76 16.63
N SER A 226 18.27 1.64 17.78
CA SER A 226 17.73 0.36 18.26
C SER A 226 16.60 -0.16 17.37
N ASP A 227 15.61 0.68 17.09
CA ASP A 227 14.48 0.30 16.24
C ASP A 227 14.86 0.18 14.75
N PHE A 228 15.79 1.01 14.26
CA PHE A 228 16.20 0.98 12.85
C PHE A 228 17.03 -0.26 12.50
N GLU A 229 17.85 -0.76 13.43
CA GLU A 229 18.55 -2.04 13.27
C GLU A 229 17.53 -3.19 13.19
N ASP A 230 16.56 -3.22 14.11
CA ASP A 230 15.50 -4.24 14.13
C ASP A 230 14.65 -4.27 12.85
N TRP A 231 14.34 -3.10 12.30
CA TRP A 231 13.58 -2.98 11.05
C TRP A 231 14.43 -3.18 9.79
N SER A 232 15.75 -3.23 9.93
CA SER A 232 16.69 -3.28 8.79
C SER A 232 16.47 -2.12 7.81
N VAL A 233 16.26 -0.90 8.32
CA VAL A 233 15.96 0.28 7.48
C VAL A 233 17.16 0.61 6.60
N ASN A 234 16.89 0.85 5.31
CA ASN A 234 17.89 1.29 4.37
C ASN A 234 17.73 2.78 4.05
N LEU A 235 18.64 3.60 4.55
CA LEU A 235 18.71 5.04 4.27
C LEU A 235 19.83 5.41 3.28
N ASN A 236 20.22 4.50 2.37
CA ASN A 236 21.24 4.81 1.38
C ASN A 236 20.88 6.09 0.57
N GLY A 237 21.84 7.00 0.43
CA GLY A 237 21.65 8.29 -0.21
C GLY A 237 21.06 9.40 0.68
N TRP A 238 20.63 9.09 1.90
CA TRP A 238 20.26 10.09 2.89
C TRP A 238 21.51 10.70 3.54
N LYS A 239 21.39 11.95 4.01
CA LYS A 239 22.46 12.68 4.68
C LYS A 239 22.07 12.97 6.12
N LYS A 240 22.93 12.59 7.06
CA LYS A 240 22.83 13.03 8.45
C LYS A 240 23.11 14.53 8.51
N THR A 241 22.21 15.32 9.08
CA THR A 241 22.37 16.78 9.19
C THR A 241 22.46 17.29 10.62
N PHE A 242 22.05 16.47 11.60
CA PHE A 242 22.13 16.82 13.01
C PHE A 242 22.32 15.57 13.87
N ASP A 243 23.20 15.65 14.87
CA ASP A 243 23.37 14.61 15.89
C ASP A 243 22.31 14.79 16.97
N THR A 244 21.67 13.71 17.42
CA THR A 244 20.81 13.78 18.60
C THR A 244 21.67 14.03 19.85
N PRO A 245 21.29 14.97 20.74
CA PRO A 245 21.97 15.12 22.02
C PRO A 245 21.93 13.80 22.80
N ILE A 246 23.08 13.42 23.36
CA ILE A 246 23.37 12.10 23.97
C ILE A 246 22.47 11.76 25.19
N ASP A 247 21.62 12.68 25.66
CA ASP A 247 20.85 12.56 26.91
C ASP A 247 19.45 11.90 26.79
N MET A 248 19.15 11.20 25.69
CA MET A 248 18.01 10.28 25.66
C MET A 248 18.41 9.00 26.41
N ASP A 249 18.18 9.03 27.73
CA ASP A 249 18.29 7.95 28.73
C ASP A 249 18.74 6.59 28.16
N GLN A 250 20.06 6.38 28.16
CA GLN A 250 20.70 5.09 27.89
C GLN A 250 20.33 4.09 29.01
N SER A 251 19.08 3.65 29.04
CA SER A 251 18.66 2.50 29.81
C SER A 251 19.08 1.23 29.05
N ASN A 252 20.37 0.91 29.20
CA ASN A 252 20.98 -0.42 29.13
C ASN A 252 20.16 -1.53 28.45
N HIS A 253 20.14 -1.54 27.12
CA HIS A 253 19.95 -2.78 26.37
C HIS A 253 21.21 -3.03 25.55
N GLY A 254 22.14 -3.78 26.15
CA GLY A 254 23.36 -4.21 25.47
C GLY A 254 23.00 -5.14 24.32
N PHE A 255 23.31 -4.72 23.09
CA PHE A 255 23.14 -5.55 21.91
C PHE A 255 24.46 -5.86 21.22
N MET A 256 24.53 -7.11 20.77
CA MET A 256 25.65 -7.70 20.05
C MET A 256 25.69 -7.11 18.64
N SER A 257 26.78 -6.41 18.30
CA SER A 257 27.01 -5.86 16.97
C SER A 257 26.94 -6.96 15.90
N THR A 258 26.01 -6.82 14.96
CA THR A 258 26.04 -7.62 13.73
C THR A 258 27.01 -6.97 12.72
N PRO A 259 27.95 -7.69 12.08
CA PRO A 259 29.10 -7.05 11.42
C PRO A 259 28.87 -6.52 9.99
N TYR A 260 27.63 -6.38 9.49
CA TYR A 260 27.38 -6.31 8.04
C TYR A 260 26.62 -5.09 7.50
N LEU A 261 26.31 -4.09 8.31
CA LEU A 261 26.00 -2.74 7.82
C LEU A 261 26.80 -1.74 8.64
N GLU A 262 27.33 -0.67 8.02
CA GLU A 262 27.72 0.51 8.79
C GLU A 262 26.48 0.93 9.59
N SER A 263 26.50 0.78 10.92
CA SER A 263 25.29 0.96 11.73
C SER A 263 24.81 2.40 11.59
N LEU A 264 23.51 2.56 11.31
CA LEU A 264 22.89 3.88 11.20
C LEU A 264 23.03 4.60 12.53
N GLN A 265 23.82 5.67 12.55
CA GLN A 265 24.04 6.42 13.77
C GLN A 265 22.78 7.20 14.14
N PRO A 266 22.39 7.27 15.44
CA PRO A 266 21.27 8.09 15.89
C PRO A 266 21.42 9.53 15.41
N GLY A 267 20.32 10.13 14.97
CA GLY A 267 20.34 11.52 14.50
C GLY A 267 19.27 11.83 13.47
N TRP A 268 19.34 13.07 12.98
CA TRP A 268 18.43 13.56 11.96
C TRP A 268 19.01 13.37 10.56
N TYR A 269 18.22 12.76 9.70
CA TYR A 269 18.57 12.49 8.31
C TYR A 269 17.62 13.20 7.36
N THR A 270 18.18 13.67 6.24
CA THR A 270 17.43 14.31 5.17
C THR A 270 17.71 13.67 3.82
N ASN A 271 16.70 13.74 2.95
CA ASN A 271 16.77 13.29 1.56
C ASN A 271 16.42 14.43 0.61
N ASP A 272 17.19 14.53 -0.47
CA ASP A 272 17.02 15.53 -1.53
C ASP A 272 15.99 15.11 -2.60
N LEU A 273 15.36 13.92 -2.48
CA LEU A 273 14.34 13.45 -3.41
C LEU A 273 13.12 14.37 -3.44
N ARG A 274 12.68 14.76 -4.65
CA ARG A 274 11.51 15.62 -4.88
C ARG A 274 10.56 15.02 -5.91
N TRP A 275 9.30 15.46 -5.86
CA TRP A 275 8.29 15.05 -6.82
C TRP A 275 8.61 15.53 -8.22
N SER A 276 9.17 16.73 -8.36
CA SER A 276 9.71 17.25 -9.63
C SER A 276 10.66 16.25 -10.32
N ASN A 277 11.64 15.74 -9.59
CA ASN A 277 12.55 14.70 -10.10
C ASN A 277 11.79 13.41 -10.47
N LEU A 278 10.86 12.93 -9.65
CA LEU A 278 10.10 11.72 -9.96
C LEU A 278 9.17 11.89 -11.17
N PHE A 279 8.50 13.03 -11.31
CA PHE A 279 7.64 13.32 -12.46
C PHE A 279 8.43 13.39 -13.76
N ASP A 280 9.61 14.03 -13.75
CA ASP A 280 10.51 14.02 -14.90
C ASP A 280 10.95 12.59 -15.26
N ARG A 281 11.30 11.76 -14.26
CA ARG A 281 11.65 10.35 -14.49
C ARG A 281 10.47 9.53 -15.04
N VAL A 282 9.26 9.73 -14.54
CA VAL A 282 8.04 9.09 -15.07
C VAL A 282 7.85 9.46 -16.55
N ARG A 283 7.96 10.75 -16.88
CA ARG A 283 7.84 11.25 -18.25
C ARG A 283 8.85 10.60 -19.21
N GLU A 284 10.10 10.44 -18.74
CA GLU A 284 11.23 9.93 -19.53
C GLU A 284 11.24 8.41 -19.69
N ASN A 285 10.84 7.67 -18.64
CA ASN A 285 10.98 6.21 -18.61
C ASN A 285 9.72 5.46 -19.04
N LEU A 286 8.54 6.11 -19.01
CA LEU A 286 7.27 5.52 -19.44
C LEU A 286 6.78 6.16 -20.76
N PRO A 287 7.30 5.72 -21.93
CA PRO A 287 6.98 6.32 -23.22
C PRO A 287 5.53 6.05 -23.66
N GLU A 288 4.96 4.91 -23.26
CA GLU A 288 3.59 4.50 -23.58
C GLU A 288 2.54 5.07 -22.61
N LEU A 289 2.93 5.94 -21.67
CA LEU A 289 1.99 6.50 -20.70
C LEU A 289 1.06 7.53 -21.37
N HIS A 290 -0.24 7.24 -21.38
CA HIS A 290 -1.30 8.11 -21.93
C HIS A 290 -2.20 8.71 -20.87
N ASN A 291 -2.37 8.00 -19.76
CA ASN A 291 -3.20 8.44 -18.65
C ASN A 291 -2.33 8.52 -17.40
N PHE A 292 -2.24 9.71 -16.83
CA PHE A 292 -1.55 9.94 -15.58
C PHE A 292 -2.48 10.68 -14.62
N THR A 293 -2.55 10.19 -13.39
CA THR A 293 -3.30 10.82 -12.30
C THR A 293 -2.38 10.93 -11.09
N PHE A 294 -2.36 12.11 -10.49
CA PHE A 294 -1.72 12.38 -9.22
C PHE A 294 -2.70 13.19 -8.39
N GLU A 295 -3.27 12.57 -7.34
CA GLU A 295 -4.36 13.17 -6.56
C GLU A 295 -4.12 12.94 -5.08
N ARG A 296 -4.56 13.90 -4.25
CA ARG A 296 -4.46 13.80 -2.80
C ARG A 296 -5.57 12.92 -2.18
N VAL A 297 -6.68 12.76 -2.88
CA VAL A 297 -7.81 11.98 -2.39
C VAL A 297 -7.46 10.50 -2.52
N GLY A 298 -7.70 9.72 -1.45
CA GLY A 298 -7.50 8.28 -1.47
C GLY A 298 -8.37 7.61 -2.54
N TRP A 299 -7.94 6.46 -3.02
CA TRP A 299 -8.64 5.78 -4.09
C TRP A 299 -9.85 5.00 -3.58
N ALA A 300 -10.96 5.70 -3.38
CA ALA A 300 -12.21 5.09 -2.89
C ALA A 300 -12.93 4.24 -3.95
N SER A 301 -12.79 4.56 -5.24
CA SER A 301 -13.74 4.11 -6.28
C SER A 301 -13.77 2.60 -6.58
N TYR A 302 -12.80 1.80 -6.14
CA TYR A 302 -12.91 0.33 -6.19
C TYR A 302 -13.59 -0.30 -4.98
N PHE A 303 -13.67 0.40 -3.85
CA PHE A 303 -13.91 -0.24 -2.55
C PHE A 303 -14.95 0.42 -1.65
N GLU A 304 -15.32 1.67 -1.86
CA GLU A 304 -16.47 2.29 -1.19
C GLU A 304 -16.93 3.51 -1.98
N GLY A 305 -18.23 3.76 -2.03
CA GLY A 305 -18.78 4.95 -2.68
C GLY A 305 -18.17 6.21 -2.06
N SER A 306 -17.64 7.08 -2.92
CA SER A 306 -17.11 8.41 -2.63
C SER A 306 -17.68 9.06 -1.36
N PRO A 307 -16.84 9.70 -0.54
CA PRO A 307 -17.11 11.04 -0.12
C PRO A 307 -16.36 12.02 -1.03
N ASP A 308 -17.13 12.96 -1.58
CA ASP A 308 -16.71 14.10 -2.36
C ASP A 308 -15.74 15.01 -1.57
N VAL A 309 -14.45 14.64 -1.48
CA VAL A 309 -13.42 15.60 -1.10
C VAL A 309 -12.92 16.30 -2.36
N ILE A 310 -13.82 17.09 -2.95
CA ILE A 310 -13.48 17.98 -4.05
C ILE A 310 -12.69 19.16 -3.46
N GLY A 311 -11.46 19.37 -3.92
CA GLY A 311 -10.75 20.65 -3.74
C GLY A 311 -9.53 20.68 -2.82
N LEU A 312 -8.90 19.54 -2.53
CA LEU A 312 -7.53 19.57 -1.99
C LEU A 312 -6.54 19.75 -3.14
N ASP A 313 -5.59 20.70 -3.00
CA ASP A 313 -4.47 20.87 -3.93
C ASP A 313 -3.68 19.55 -4.01
N GLU A 314 -3.43 19.06 -5.23
CA GLU A 314 -2.76 17.77 -5.44
C GLU A 314 -1.36 17.73 -4.81
N LEU A 315 -0.72 18.90 -4.65
CA LEU A 315 0.62 19.03 -4.07
C LEU A 315 0.63 19.31 -2.56
N PHE A 316 -0.54 19.41 -1.92
CA PHE A 316 -0.63 19.60 -0.47
C PHE A 316 -0.11 18.36 0.28
N GLU A 317 0.76 18.57 1.30
CA GLU A 317 1.32 17.52 2.16
C GLU A 317 2.01 16.36 1.40
N ARG A 318 2.64 16.69 0.27
CA ARG A 318 3.33 15.72 -0.60
C ARG A 318 4.64 15.19 -0.02
N TYR A 319 5.13 15.83 1.04
CA TYR A 319 6.33 15.44 1.78
C TYR A 319 6.03 15.04 3.22
N LEU A 320 6.70 13.99 3.68
CA LEU A 320 6.58 13.43 5.02
C LEU A 320 7.89 13.50 5.80
N THR A 321 7.74 13.59 7.11
CA THR A 321 8.76 13.39 8.12
C THR A 321 8.47 12.10 8.87
N PHE A 322 9.47 11.23 8.98
CA PHE A 322 9.47 10.10 9.90
C PHE A 322 10.08 10.47 11.24
N TYR A 323 9.44 10.09 12.34
CA TYR A 323 10.08 10.06 13.65
C TYR A 323 9.36 9.05 14.53
N ASP A 324 10.09 8.41 15.44
CA ASP A 324 9.47 7.55 16.44
C ASP A 324 8.90 8.41 17.58
N GLY A 325 7.63 8.19 17.89
CA GLY A 325 6.88 8.92 18.91
C GLY A 325 6.56 8.02 20.11
N TYR A 326 6.46 8.61 21.30
CA TYR A 326 6.05 7.89 22.51
C TYR A 326 4.57 7.44 22.35
N TRP A 327 4.34 6.13 22.27
CA TRP A 327 3.03 5.43 22.27
C TRP A 327 2.14 5.64 21.03
N ASP A 328 1.90 4.55 20.30
CA ASP A 328 0.75 4.22 19.44
C ASP A 328 0.30 5.22 18.36
N THR A 329 1.00 6.34 18.14
CA THR A 329 0.53 7.39 17.22
C THR A 329 1.64 8.00 16.35
N ALA A 330 1.53 7.67 15.06
CA ALA A 330 2.12 8.30 13.88
C ALA A 330 3.65 8.19 13.66
N TRP A 331 4.03 7.25 12.79
CA TRP A 331 5.36 7.14 12.21
C TRP A 331 5.70 8.25 11.21
N TYR A 332 4.69 8.73 10.46
CA TYR A 332 4.86 9.78 9.47
C TYR A 332 3.91 10.95 9.70
N LYS A 333 4.46 12.16 9.72
CA LYS A 333 3.68 13.40 9.73
C LYS A 333 3.98 14.27 8.51
N PRO A 334 3.00 15.02 7.98
CA PRO A 334 3.24 15.99 6.93
C PRO A 334 4.28 17.04 7.32
N VAL A 335 5.11 17.41 6.36
CA VAL A 335 6.08 18.51 6.49
C VAL A 335 5.32 19.84 6.42
N THR A 336 4.71 20.26 7.53
CA THR A 336 4.05 21.56 7.61
C THR A 336 4.93 22.58 8.32
N GLU A 337 4.70 23.87 8.05
CA GLU A 337 5.48 24.98 8.62
C GLU A 337 5.50 24.97 10.16
N ASN A 338 4.52 24.34 10.83
CA ASN A 338 4.37 24.42 12.29
C ASN A 338 4.13 23.09 13.04
N GLY A 339 3.96 21.96 12.35
CA GLY A 339 3.20 20.82 12.92
C GLY A 339 3.97 19.69 13.63
N VAL A 340 5.30 19.63 13.53
CA VAL A 340 6.08 18.50 14.11
C VAL A 340 7.32 18.97 14.86
N TRP A 341 7.99 19.99 14.32
CA TRP A 341 9.21 20.57 14.89
C TRP A 341 8.99 21.29 16.22
N THR A 342 7.78 21.82 16.45
CA THR A 342 7.44 22.54 17.69
C THR A 342 7.21 21.60 18.88
N GLU A 343 6.77 20.36 18.63
CA GLU A 343 6.54 19.33 19.65
C GLU A 343 7.84 18.62 20.06
N ILE A 344 8.73 18.37 19.09
CA ILE A 344 10.06 17.82 19.34
C ILE A 344 10.96 18.98 19.78
N GLY A 345 10.94 19.30 21.08
CA GLY A 345 11.53 20.50 21.67
C GLY A 345 13.02 20.79 21.40
N TRP A 346 13.71 19.90 20.68
CA TRP A 346 15.11 19.98 20.25
C TRP A 346 15.32 20.76 18.95
N VAL A 347 14.27 20.99 18.14
CA VAL A 347 14.36 21.68 16.85
C VAL A 347 13.39 22.85 16.80
N LYS A 348 13.59 23.79 17.73
CA LYS A 348 12.84 25.06 17.79
C LYS A 348 13.46 26.17 16.94
N ASP A 349 14.54 25.88 16.24
CA ASP A 349 15.29 26.87 15.49
C ASP A 349 15.28 26.51 14.00
N ASP A 350 14.67 27.37 13.19
CA ASP A 350 14.65 27.29 11.73
C ASP A 350 16.07 27.35 11.12
N SER A 351 17.08 27.69 11.94
CA SER A 351 18.49 27.67 11.56
C SER A 351 19.14 26.28 11.53
N VAL A 352 18.46 25.23 12.01
CA VAL A 352 19.01 23.87 12.01
C VAL A 352 19.21 23.35 10.58
N PRO A 353 20.43 22.90 10.21
CA PRO A 353 20.67 22.28 8.90
C PRO A 353 19.72 21.10 8.64
N GLY A 354 19.02 21.13 7.51
CA GLY A 354 18.01 20.12 7.19
C GLY A 354 16.64 20.38 7.81
N CYS A 355 16.34 21.63 8.18
CA CYS A 355 15.00 22.05 8.57
C CYS A 355 14.00 21.92 7.40
N ALA A 356 12.88 21.24 7.67
CA ALA A 356 11.82 21.03 6.71
C ALA A 356 10.82 22.19 6.64
N ALA A 357 10.96 23.21 7.52
CA ALA A 357 10.10 24.39 7.50
C ALA A 357 10.12 25.05 6.11
N GLY A 358 8.93 25.36 5.60
CA GLY A 358 8.73 25.91 4.26
C GLY A 358 9.24 25.02 3.12
N LEU A 359 9.54 23.73 3.33
CA LEU A 359 9.92 22.82 2.24
C LEU A 359 8.81 22.77 1.20
N ASP A 360 7.56 22.54 1.63
CA ASP A 360 6.39 22.51 0.75
C ASP A 360 6.31 23.79 -0.09
N THR A 361 6.45 24.97 0.52
CA THR A 361 6.41 26.25 -0.19
C THR A 361 7.58 26.41 -1.18
N ARG A 362 8.79 26.01 -0.80
CA ARG A 362 10.00 26.18 -1.63
C ARG A 362 10.04 25.27 -2.85
N THR A 363 9.49 24.07 -2.76
CA THR A 363 9.56 23.06 -3.83
C THR A 363 8.32 23.06 -4.73
N GLU A 364 7.23 23.69 -4.29
CA GLU A 364 5.94 23.69 -4.99
C GLU A 364 6.05 24.18 -6.44
N PRO A 365 6.76 25.29 -6.75
CA PRO A 365 6.82 25.76 -8.14
C PRO A 365 7.49 24.76 -9.08
N ALA A 366 8.54 24.09 -8.60
CA ALA A 366 9.27 23.09 -9.38
C ALA A 366 8.43 21.81 -9.56
N ASP A 367 7.78 21.36 -8.48
CA ASP A 367 6.94 20.16 -8.50
C ASP A 367 5.71 20.36 -9.40
N ARG A 368 5.03 21.52 -9.31
CA ARG A 368 3.91 21.87 -10.19
C ARG A 368 4.32 21.93 -11.64
N GLN A 369 5.44 22.61 -11.93
CA GLN A 369 5.93 22.71 -13.30
C GLN A 369 6.24 21.33 -13.91
N ALA A 370 6.85 20.43 -13.13
CA ALA A 370 7.16 19.08 -13.58
C ALA A 370 5.89 18.22 -13.78
N LEU A 371 4.92 18.35 -12.86
CA LEU A 371 3.61 17.70 -12.95
C LEU A 371 2.86 18.14 -14.22
N GLU A 372 2.73 19.44 -14.44
CA GLU A 372 2.08 20.02 -15.63
C GLU A 372 2.75 19.54 -16.93
N LYS A 373 4.09 19.52 -16.98
CA LYS A 373 4.84 18.97 -18.12
C LYS A 373 4.51 17.51 -18.38
N LEU A 374 4.43 16.68 -17.34
CA LEU A 374 4.06 15.27 -17.45
C LEU A 374 2.61 15.10 -17.93
N MET A 375 1.67 15.85 -17.35
CA MET A 375 0.26 15.84 -17.75
C MET A 375 0.08 16.27 -19.21
N GLU A 376 0.79 17.30 -19.64
CA GLU A 376 0.75 17.78 -21.02
C GLU A 376 1.31 16.75 -22.02
N VAL A 377 2.42 16.08 -21.67
CA VAL A 377 2.98 15.01 -22.50
C VAL A 377 2.02 13.83 -22.63
N THR A 378 1.41 13.39 -21.53
CA THR A 378 0.45 12.27 -21.55
C THR A 378 -0.82 12.65 -22.31
N ARG A 379 -1.33 13.88 -22.15
CA ARG A 379 -2.45 14.43 -22.94
C ARG A 379 -2.17 14.41 -24.45
N LYS A 380 -1.02 14.92 -24.89
CA LYS A 380 -0.61 14.89 -26.31
C LYS A 380 -0.54 13.47 -26.87
N ARG A 381 0.01 12.53 -26.11
CA ARG A 381 0.08 11.11 -26.51
C ARG A 381 -1.31 10.48 -26.63
N ARG A 382 -2.29 10.93 -25.84
CA ARG A 382 -3.68 10.46 -25.91
C ARG A 382 -4.41 11.02 -27.14
N GLU A 383 -4.16 12.27 -27.51
CA GLU A 383 -4.78 12.93 -28.68
C GLU A 383 -4.16 12.50 -30.02
N GLY A 384 -2.91 12.02 -30.02
CA GLY A 384 -2.24 11.50 -31.21
C GLY A 384 -2.48 10.01 -31.52
N LYS A 385 -3.34 9.35 -30.74
CA LYS A 385 -3.85 7.98 -30.99
C LYS A 385 -5.24 8.07 -31.59
#